data_AF-A0A850E1T7-F1
#
_entry.id   AF-A0A850E1T7-F1
#
_cell.length_a   1.000
_cell.length_b   1.000
_cell.length_c   1.000
_cell.angle_alpha   90.00
_cell.angle_beta   90.00
_cell.angle_gamma   90.00
#
_symmetry.space_group_name_H-M   'P 1'
#
loop_
_entity.id
_entity.type
_entity.pdbx_description
1 polymer ?
#
loop_
_entity_poly.entity_id
_entity_poly.type
_entity_poly.pdbx_seq_one_letter_code
_entity_poly.pdbx_strand_id
1 'polypeptide(L)' 'MLVIGIVIGVAVAIAALLVVLEVQNVRRRRRLAHLEPVDPRIGERAMSEASAAHAIVEGQAKSAHPGISGAGGGPLG' A
#
# COMPACT_ATOMS: atom_id res chain seq x y z
N MET A 1 20.31 9.84 15.12
CA MET A 1 19.56 11.05 14.73
C MET A 1 19.19 11.04 13.25
N LEU A 2 20.16 10.90 12.32
CA LEU A 2 19.89 10.94 10.86
C LEU A 2 18.94 9.83 10.37
N VAL A 3 19.20 8.56 10.71
CA VAL A 3 18.34 7.41 10.32
C VAL A 3 16.92 7.56 10.86
N ILE A 4 16.78 7.96 12.12
CA ILE A 4 15.47 8.19 12.76
C ILE A 4 14.70 9.28 12.01
N GLY A 5 15.36 10.36 11.62
CA GLY A 5 14.75 11.42 10.82
C GLY A 5 14.25 10.94 9.46
N ILE A 6 15.00 10.08 8.77
CA ILE A 6 14.58 9.50 7.49
C ILE A 6 13.32 8.65 7.69
N VAL A 7 13.28 7.78 8.71
CA VAL A 7 12.12 6.92 8.98
C VAL A 7 10.88 7.75 9.26
N ILE A 8 10.99 8.80 10.08
CA ILE A 8 9.89 9.72 10.37
C ILE A 8 9.43 10.42 9.07
N GLY A 9 10.38 10.92 8.27
CA GLY A 9 10.07 11.57 7.00
C GLY A 9 9.29 10.65 6.05
N VAL A 10 9.73 9.40 5.92
CA VAL A 10 9.04 8.38 5.10
C VAL A 10 7.65 8.08 5.65
N ALA A 11 7.51 7.88 6.97
CA ALA A 11 6.21 7.63 7.60
C ALA A 11 5.22 8.80 7.36
N VAL A 12 5.70 10.04 7.51
CA VAL A 12 4.88 11.25 7.24
C VAL A 12 4.51 11.35 5.77
N ALA A 13 5.44 11.05 4.84
CA ALA A 13 5.16 11.06 3.41
C ALA A 13 4.08 10.03 3.02
N ILE A 14 4.17 8.81 3.56
CA ILE A 14 3.17 7.76 3.35
C ILE A 14 1.81 8.21 3.89
N ALA A 15 1.77 8.74 5.11
CA ALA A 15 0.53 9.24 5.72
C ALA A 15 -0.11 10.35 4.87
N ALA A 16 0.68 11.32 4.40
CA ALA A 16 0.21 12.40 3.55
C ALA A 16 -0.37 11.88 2.22
N LEU A 17 0.30 10.91 1.58
CA LEU A 17 -0.18 10.27 0.35
C LEU A 17 -1.54 9.58 0.57
N LEU A 18 -1.68 8.82 1.66
CA LEU A 18 -2.95 8.16 1.99
C LEU A 18 -4.09 9.17 2.19
N VAL A 19 -3.82 10.30 2.87
CA VAL A 19 -4.82 11.36 3.05
C VAL A 19 -5.24 11.97 1.72
N VAL A 20 -4.29 12.26 0.82
CA VAL A 20 -4.61 12.80 -0.51
C VAL A 20 -5.48 11.83 -1.29
N LEU A 21 -5.14 10.53 -1.27
CA LEU A 21 -5.94 9.50 -1.92
C LEU A 21 -7.36 9.45 -1.35
N GLU A 22 -7.50 9.51 -0.02
CA GLU A 22 -8.82 9.51 0.62
C GLU A 22 -9.65 10.73 0.21
N VAL A 23 -9.04 11.92 0.19
CA VAL A 23 -9.71 13.16 -0.26
C VAL A 23 -10.15 13.06 -1.72
N GLN A 24 -9.29 12.52 -2.59
CA GLN A 24 -9.64 12.27 -3.99
C GLN A 24 -10.76 11.24 -4.12
N ASN A 25 -10.71 10.16 -3.32
CA ASN A 25 -11.70 9.09 -3.34
C ASN A 25 -13.07 9.57 -2.87
N VAL A 26 -13.12 10.36 -1.78
CA VAL A 26 -14.33 11.01 -1.28
C VAL A 26 -14.88 12.01 -2.30
N ARG A 27 -14.03 12.85 -2.91
CA ARG A 27 -14.47 13.78 -3.96
C ARG A 27 -15.02 13.02 -5.18
N ARG A 28 -14.36 11.94 -5.58
CA ARG A 28 -14.78 11.08 -6.70
C ARG A 28 -16.11 10.41 -6.40
N ARG A 29 -16.29 9.86 -5.19
CA ARG A 29 -17.58 9.30 -4.72
C ARG A 29 -18.69 10.34 -4.73
N ARG A 30 -18.46 11.54 -4.18
CA ARG A 30 -19.46 12.63 -4.20
C ARG A 30 -19.83 13.05 -5.61
N ARG A 31 -18.85 13.12 -6.51
CA ARG A 31 -19.10 13.41 -7.92
C ARG A 31 -19.79 12.27 -8.64
N LEU A 32 -19.62 11.01 -8.25
CA LEU A 32 -20.28 9.88 -8.89
C LEU A 32 -21.60 9.49 -8.24
N ALA A 33 -21.96 10.08 -7.09
CA ALA A 33 -23.16 9.76 -6.33
C ALA A 33 -24.49 10.03 -7.06
N HIS A 34 -24.45 10.80 -8.14
CA HIS A 34 -25.60 11.10 -9.00
C HIS A 34 -25.73 10.13 -10.19
N LEU A 35 -24.70 9.31 -10.43
CA LEU A 35 -24.74 8.18 -11.35
C LEU A 35 -25.07 6.95 -10.49
N GLU A 36 -25.88 6.03 -11.01
CA GLU A 36 -26.44 4.85 -10.33
C GLU A 36 -25.53 4.13 -9.31
N PRO A 37 -26.10 3.34 -8.38
CA PRO A 37 -25.34 2.70 -7.32
C PRO A 37 -24.16 1.91 -7.91
N VAL A 38 -22.95 2.35 -7.58
CA VAL A 38 -21.70 1.68 -7.98
C VAL A 38 -21.76 0.25 -7.47
N ASP A 39 -21.82 -0.72 -8.40
CA ASP A 39 -21.88 -2.14 -8.08
C ASP A 39 -20.67 -2.54 -7.20
N PRO A 40 -20.89 -2.94 -5.93
CA PRO A 40 -19.82 -3.21 -4.98
C PRO A 40 -18.84 -4.31 -5.45
N ARG A 41 -19.28 -5.18 -6.36
CA ARG A 41 -18.47 -6.27 -6.93
C ARG A 41 -17.28 -5.76 -7.74
N ILE A 42 -17.37 -4.56 -8.32
CA ILE A 42 -16.26 -3.95 -9.05
C ILE A 42 -15.15 -3.51 -8.08
N GLY A 43 -15.53 -3.02 -6.89
CA GLY A 43 -14.58 -2.66 -5.84
C GLY A 43 -13.84 -3.87 -5.27
N GLU A 44 -14.56 -4.98 -5.06
CA GLU A 44 -13.97 -6.23 -4.58
C GLU A 44 -12.98 -6.84 -5.58
N ARG A 45 -13.33 -6.83 -6.88
CA ARG A 45 -12.41 -7.30 -7.95
C ARG A 45 -11.17 -6.41 -8.04
N ALA A 46 -11.33 -5.09 -7.99
CA ALA A 46 -10.21 -4.17 -8.01
C ALA A 46 -9.28 -4.35 -6.79
N MET A 47 -9.83 -4.60 -5.59
CA MET A 47 -9.03 -4.94 -4.41
C MET A 47 -8.31 -6.28 -4.55
N SER A 48 -8.98 -7.29 -5.11
CA SER A 48 -8.40 -8.61 -5.37
C SER A 48 -7.23 -8.52 -6.36
N GLU A 49 -7.38 -7.75 -7.44
CA GLU A 49 -6.30 -7.50 -8.41
C GLU A 49 -5.13 -6.72 -7.79
N ALA A 50 -5.42 -5.69 -6.98
CA ALA A 50 -4.37 -4.94 -6.29
C ALA A 50 -3.58 -5.82 -5.32
N SER A 51 -4.25 -6.72 -4.59
CA SER A 51 -3.61 -7.70 -3.70
C SER A 51 -2.75 -8.71 -4.48
N ALA A 52 -3.25 -9.19 -5.62
CA ALA A 52 -2.48 -10.08 -6.50
C ALA A 52 -1.22 -9.38 -7.06
N ALA A 53 -1.35 -8.13 -7.49
CA ALA A 53 -0.21 -7.33 -7.95
C ALA A 53 0.82 -7.11 -6.83
N HIS A 54 0.37 -6.84 -5.60
CA HIS A 54 1.25 -6.71 -4.44
C HIS A 54 2.02 -8.00 -4.16
N ALA A 55 1.35 -9.16 -4.19
CA ALA A 55 1.98 -10.45 -3.96
C ALA A 55 3.04 -10.79 -5.04
N ILE A 56 2.80 -10.40 -6.30
CA ILE A 56 3.77 -10.56 -7.38
C ILE A 56 4.99 -9.66 -7.13
N VAL A 57 4.78 -8.40 -6.76
CA VAL A 57 5.88 -7.46 -6.46
C VAL A 57 6.68 -7.93 -5.26
N GLU A 58 6.04 -8.40 -4.19
CA GLU A 58 6.71 -8.97 -3.02
C GLU A 58 7.52 -10.23 -3.40
N GLY A 59 6.94 -11.12 -4.20
CA GLY A 59 7.61 -12.30 -4.71
C GLY A 59 8.84 -11.95 -5.57
N GLN A 60 8.71 -10.96 -6.45
CA GLN A 60 9.83 -10.46 -7.25
C GLN A 60 10.91 -9.82 -6.38
N ALA A 61 10.54 -8.98 -5.41
CA ALA A 61 11.49 -8.36 -4.48
C ALA A 61 12.26 -9.41 -3.65
N LYS A 62 11.56 -10.46 -3.18
CA LYS A 62 12.15 -11.57 -2.42
C LYS A 62 13.07 -12.43 -3.29
N SER A 63 12.71 -12.62 -4.56
CA SER A 63 13.56 -13.32 -5.54
C SER A 63 14.77 -12.51 -6.00
N ALA A 64 14.66 -11.18 -6.06
CA ALA A 64 15.74 -10.27 -6.48
C ALA A 64 16.82 -10.11 -5.40
N HIS A 65 16.47 -10.34 -4.13
CA HIS A 65 17.42 -10.39 -3.02
C HIS A 65 17.33 -11.72 -2.26
N PRO A 66 17.78 -12.83 -2.88
CA PRO A 66 17.76 -14.14 -2.26
C PRO A 66 18.84 -14.17 -1.16
N GLY A 67 18.45 -13.89 0.09
CA GLY A 67 19.33 -14.00 1.25
C GLY A 67 19.15 -12.96 2.35
N ILE A 68 18.54 -11.79 2.07
CA ILE A 68 18.34 -10.76 3.11
C ILE A 68 16.99 -10.87 3.82
N SER A 69 15.99 -11.45 3.16
CA SER A 69 14.61 -11.52 3.67
C SER A 69 14.40 -12.55 4.79
N GLY A 70 15.46 -13.22 5.25
CA GLY A 70 15.46 -14.17 6.37
C GLY A 70 16.22 -13.69 7.63
N ALA A 71 16.88 -12.54 7.60
CA ALA A 71 17.77 -12.08 8.68
C ALA A 71 17.03 -11.39 9.86
N GLY A 72 15.79 -11.79 10.15
CA GLY A 72 14.97 -11.23 11.24
C GLY A 72 14.71 -12.19 12.41
N GLY A 73 15.26 -13.41 12.40
CA GLY A 73 14.92 -14.45 13.39
C GLY A 73 16.10 -15.30 13.85
N GLY A 74 16.80 -14.82 14.89
CA GLY A 74 17.51 -15.63 15.92
C GLY A 74 19.03 -15.86 15.74
N PRO A 75 19.76 -16.27 16.81
CA PRO A 75 19.55 -16.07 18.25
C PRO A 75 20.53 -15.05 18.86
N LEU A 76 20.17 -14.55 20.04
CA LEU A 76 21.03 -13.77 20.93
C LEU A 76 22.34 -14.54 21.20
N GLY A 77 23.47 -13.90 20.90
CA GLY A 77 24.81 -14.26 21.37
C GLY A 77 25.40 -13.10 22.12
#